data_AF-A0A371YQY5-F1
#
_entry.id   AF-A0A371YQY5-F1
#
_cell.length_a   1.000
_cell.length_b   1.000
_cell.length_c   1.000
_cell.angle_alpha   90.00
_cell.angle_beta   90.00
_cell.angle_gamma   90.00
#
_symmetry.space_group_name_H-M   'P 1'
#
loop_
_entity.id
_entity.type
_entity.pdbx_description
1 polymer ?
#
loop_
_entity_poly.entity_id
_entity_poly.type
_entity_poly.pdbx_seq_one_letter_code
_entity_poly.pdbx_strand_id
1 'polypeptide(L)'
;MLKQIVALSFSLVITSHLMAQSTAPQAHYETIFMEIAPQKRVCHGIGVTECLQYKKFVFDENGQKIYKNSAWYNLYTPIEGYEHNPTRQATLRIKSYSVKNPPADSSSVRYVLEKQI
;
A
#
# COMPACT_ATOMS: atom_id res chain seq x y z
N MET A 1 -24.09 49.08 -52.13
CA MET A 1 -23.65 49.83 -50.94
C MET A 1 -23.28 48.85 -49.86
N LEU A 2 -22.06 49.01 -49.34
CA LEU A 2 -21.35 48.12 -48.44
C LEU A 2 -21.77 48.42 -46.99
N LYS A 3 -22.26 47.43 -46.22
CA LYS A 3 -22.36 47.53 -44.75
C LYS A 3 -21.93 46.23 -44.06
N GLN A 4 -20.63 46.19 -43.82
CA GLN A 4 -19.92 45.74 -42.61
C GLN A 4 -20.23 44.36 -42.04
N ILE A 5 -19.29 43.46 -42.33
CA ILE A 5 -18.97 42.23 -41.61
C ILE A 5 -18.32 42.65 -40.28
N VAL A 6 -18.97 42.37 -39.15
CA VAL A 6 -18.30 42.39 -37.84
C VAL A 6 -17.80 40.97 -37.58
N ALA A 7 -16.57 40.69 -38.02
CA ALA A 7 -15.87 39.49 -37.63
C ALA A 7 -15.41 39.67 -36.18
N LEU A 8 -16.18 39.16 -35.23
CA LEU A 8 -15.74 38.97 -33.85
C LEU A 8 -14.64 37.90 -33.86
N SER A 9 -13.40 38.36 -33.94
CA SER A 9 -12.22 37.53 -33.72
C SER A 9 -12.18 37.10 -32.26
N PHE A 10 -12.85 36.00 -31.93
CA PHE A 10 -12.63 35.26 -30.69
C PHE A 10 -11.26 34.59 -30.80
N SER A 11 -10.21 35.30 -30.37
CA SER A 11 -8.91 34.69 -30.12
C SER A 11 -9.07 33.71 -28.96
N LEU A 12 -9.29 32.43 -29.29
CA LEU A 12 -9.24 31.34 -28.33
C LEU A 12 -7.77 31.20 -27.90
N VAL A 13 -7.37 31.93 -26.86
CA VAL A 13 -6.08 31.73 -26.21
C VAL A 13 -6.16 30.37 -25.53
N ILE A 14 -5.74 29.32 -26.23
CA ILE A 14 -5.48 28.01 -25.64
C ILE A 14 -4.24 28.19 -24.77
N THR A 15 -4.43 28.66 -23.54
CA THR A 15 -3.37 28.62 -22.53
C THR A 15 -3.06 27.15 -22.27
N SER A 16 -1.99 26.67 -22.90
CA SER A 16 -1.38 25.37 -22.70
C SER A 16 -0.98 25.22 -21.23
N HIS A 17 -1.91 24.79 -20.38
CA HIS A 17 -1.58 24.35 -19.03
C HIS A 17 -0.89 23.00 -19.19
N LEU A 18 0.43 23.05 -19.34
CA LEU A 18 1.29 21.89 -19.23
C LEU A 18 1.15 21.38 -17.79
N MET A 19 0.21 20.45 -17.57
CA MET A 19 0.12 19.72 -16.31
C MET A 19 1.41 18.92 -16.20
N ALA A 20 2.36 19.43 -15.42
CA ALA A 20 3.58 18.72 -15.07
C ALA A 20 3.18 17.43 -14.34
N GLN A 21 3.13 16.31 -15.06
CA GLN A 21 3.01 15.01 -14.44
C GLN A 21 4.27 14.79 -13.62
N SER A 22 4.12 14.81 -12.30
CA SER A 22 5.20 14.52 -11.37
C SER A 22 5.74 13.13 -11.68
N THR A 23 6.92 13.07 -12.29
CA THR A 23 7.70 11.85 -12.52
C THR A 23 8.43 11.46 -11.23
N ALA A 24 7.70 11.38 -10.12
CA ALA A 24 8.24 10.71 -8.95
C ALA A 24 8.57 9.26 -9.35
N PRO A 25 9.80 8.76 -9.09
CA PRO A 25 10.15 7.39 -9.39
C PRO A 25 9.12 6.45 -8.76
N GLN A 26 8.46 5.63 -9.58
CA GLN A 26 7.50 4.65 -9.09
C GLN A 26 8.28 3.62 -8.27
N ALA A 27 8.28 3.79 -6.95
CA ALA A 27 9.00 2.91 -6.06
C ALA A 27 8.54 1.46 -6.31
N HIS A 28 9.48 0.59 -6.66
CA HIS A 28 9.18 -0.82 -6.94
C HIS A 28 8.75 -1.51 -5.64
N TYR A 29 7.55 -2.11 -5.64
CA TYR A 29 7.03 -2.88 -4.52
C TYR A 29 6.44 -4.20 -4.99
N GLU A 30 6.46 -5.19 -4.11
CA GLU A 30 5.71 -6.43 -4.27
C GLU A 30 4.32 -6.27 -3.67
N THR A 31 3.30 -6.76 -4.36
CA THR A 31 1.96 -6.90 -3.76
C THR A 31 1.92 -8.22 -3.00
N ILE A 32 1.64 -8.15 -1.70
CA ILE A 32 1.47 -9.31 -0.85
C ILE A 32 0.13 -9.25 -0.13
N PHE A 33 -0.33 -10.41 0.32
CA PHE A 33 -1.56 -10.52 1.09
C PHE A 33 -1.29 -11.12 2.46
N MET A 34 -1.88 -10.50 3.48
CA MET A 34 -1.79 -10.95 4.86
C MET A 34 -3.18 -10.99 5.46
N GLU A 35 -3.47 -12.05 6.19
CA GLU A 35 -4.55 -12.03 7.18
C GLU A 35 -3.95 -11.72 8.54
N ILE A 36 -4.57 -10.83 9.29
CA ILE A 36 -4.17 -10.40 10.62
C ILE A 36 -5.14 -11.00 11.64
N ALA A 37 -4.61 -11.70 12.65
CA ALA A 37 -5.42 -12.23 13.73
C ALA A 37 -5.89 -11.10 14.68
N PRO A 38 -7.02 -11.25 15.38
CA PRO A 38 -7.50 -10.23 16.33
C PRO A 38 -6.59 -10.13 17.55
N GLN A 39 -6.06 -11.27 17.99
CA GLN A 39 -5.26 -11.40 19.20
C GLN A 39 -3.77 -11.27 18.88
N LYS A 40 -3.07 -10.47 19.69
CA LYS A 40 -1.62 -10.36 19.68
C LYS A 40 -0.98 -11.53 20.43
N ARG A 41 0.32 -11.73 20.22
CA ARG A 41 1.13 -12.68 20.98
C ARG A 41 2.41 -12.01 21.47
N VAL A 42 2.89 -12.46 22.62
CA VAL A 42 4.20 -12.04 23.12
C VAL A 42 5.27 -12.41 22.10
N CYS A 43 6.12 -11.44 21.79
CA CYS A 43 7.23 -11.56 20.85
C CYS A 43 8.43 -10.76 21.38
N HIS A 44 9.61 -11.10 20.88
CA HIS A 44 10.88 -10.49 21.32
C HIS A 44 11.47 -9.67 20.18
N GLY A 45 11.59 -8.35 20.37
CA GLY A 45 12.32 -7.43 19.51
C GLY A 45 13.52 -6.86 20.27
N ILE A 46 13.60 -5.53 20.36
CA ILE A 46 14.52 -4.80 21.26
C ILE A 46 14.17 -5.02 22.75
N GLY A 47 13.01 -5.64 23.01
CA GLY A 47 12.57 -6.11 24.32
C GLY A 47 11.37 -7.03 24.19
N VAL A 48 10.78 -7.44 25.32
CA VAL A 48 9.53 -8.20 25.34
C VAL A 48 8.38 -7.25 25.00
N THR A 49 7.57 -7.60 24.00
CA THR A 49 6.41 -6.82 23.57
C THR A 49 5.31 -7.73 23.02
N GLU A 50 4.19 -7.15 22.57
CA GLU A 50 3.11 -7.87 21.90
C GLU A 50 3.09 -7.55 20.39
N CYS A 51 3.24 -8.58 19.57
CA CYS A 51 3.17 -8.48 18.12
C CYS A 51 1.80 -8.90 17.59
N LEU A 52 1.37 -8.29 16.49
CA LEU A 52 0.29 -8.84 15.68
C LEU A 52 0.68 -10.22 15.17
N GLN A 53 -0.31 -11.07 14.96
CA GLN A 53 -0.14 -12.35 14.27
C GLN A 53 -0.63 -12.23 12.84
N TYR A 54 0.10 -12.81 11.89
CA TYR A 54 -0.31 -12.82 10.49
C TYR A 54 -0.10 -14.15 9.78
N LYS A 55 -0.85 -14.36 8.70
CA LYS A 55 -0.67 -15.44 7.72
C LYS A 55 -0.57 -14.86 6.32
N LYS A 56 0.44 -15.29 5.55
CA LYS A 56 0.51 -14.97 4.13
C LYS A 56 -0.36 -15.92 3.32
N PHE A 57 -1.05 -15.37 2.34
CA PHE A 57 -1.83 -16.14 1.38
C PHE A 57 -1.69 -15.57 -0.02
N VAL A 58 -2.15 -16.32 -1.00
CA VAL A 58 -2.32 -15.90 -2.40
C VAL A 58 -3.72 -16.28 -2.86
N PHE A 59 -4.12 -15.73 -4.00
CA PHE A 59 -5.29 -16.21 -4.72
C PHE A 59 -4.80 -17.18 -5.80
N ASP A 60 -5.50 -18.30 -5.96
CA ASP A 60 -5.29 -19.18 -7.12
C ASP A 60 -5.94 -18.60 -8.39
N GLU A 61 -5.88 -19.34 -9.49
CA GLU A 61 -6.46 -18.94 -10.78
C GLU A 61 -7.99 -18.74 -10.74
N ASN A 62 -8.68 -19.35 -9.78
CA ASN A 62 -10.12 -19.23 -9.58
C ASN A 62 -10.49 -18.14 -8.55
N GLY A 63 -9.49 -17.42 -8.01
CA GLY A 63 -9.70 -16.44 -6.96
C GLY A 63 -9.91 -17.03 -5.57
N GLN A 64 -9.60 -18.32 -5.35
CA GLN A 64 -9.65 -18.95 -4.04
C GLN A 64 -8.42 -18.57 -3.21
N LYS A 65 -8.64 -18.23 -1.95
CA LYS A 65 -7.60 -17.92 -0.98
C LYS A 65 -6.85 -19.19 -0.55
N ILE A 66 -5.56 -19.24 -0.84
CA ILE A 66 -4.65 -20.34 -0.47
C ILE A 66 -3.56 -19.82 0.46
N TYR A 67 -3.49 -20.34 1.69
CA TYR A 67 -2.41 -20.01 2.62
C TYR A 67 -1.11 -20.69 2.21
N LYS A 68 -0.01 -19.95 2.23
CA LYS A 68 1.33 -20.51 1.97
C LYS A 68 1.85 -21.35 3.15
N ASN A 69 1.32 -21.15 4.35
CA ASN A 69 1.64 -21.92 5.55
C ASN A 69 0.41 -21.98 6.47
N SER A 70 0.26 -23.08 7.22
CA SER A 70 -0.78 -23.26 8.23
C SER A 70 -0.53 -22.49 9.54
N ALA A 71 0.72 -22.12 9.84
CA ALA A 71 1.12 -21.43 11.06
C ALA A 71 0.92 -19.90 10.98
N TRP A 72 0.59 -19.30 12.13
CA TRP A 72 0.63 -17.84 12.33
C TRP A 72 2.06 -17.39 12.61
N TYR A 73 2.41 -16.19 12.15
CA TYR A 73 3.73 -15.57 12.36
C TYR A 73 3.61 -14.29 13.17
N ASN A 74 4.66 -13.99 13.96
CA ASN A 74 4.82 -12.67 14.58
C ASN A 74 5.11 -11.61 13.50
N LEU A 75 4.33 -10.54 13.50
CA LEU A 75 4.59 -9.36 12.70
C LEU A 75 5.41 -8.35 13.51
N TYR A 76 6.70 -8.26 13.22
CA TYR A 76 7.64 -7.36 13.91
C TYR A 76 7.66 -5.94 13.32
N THR A 77 7.28 -5.80 12.04
CA THR A 77 7.26 -4.52 11.32
C THR A 77 5.82 -4.02 11.26
N PRO A 78 5.52 -2.78 11.69
CA PRO A 78 4.20 -2.20 11.52
C PRO A 78 3.80 -2.13 10.03
N ILE A 79 2.49 -2.10 9.78
CA ILE A 79 1.93 -1.84 8.45
C ILE A 79 1.44 -0.39 8.44
N GLU A 80 2.10 0.47 7.67
CA GLU A 80 1.72 1.87 7.54
C GLU A 80 0.28 1.99 7.02
N GLY A 81 -0.53 2.80 7.70
CA GLY A 81 -1.94 2.99 7.36
C GLY A 81 -2.89 1.88 7.82
N TYR A 82 -2.42 0.85 8.52
CA TYR A 82 -3.29 -0.17 9.12
C TYR A 82 -3.50 0.09 10.61
N GLU A 83 -4.76 0.28 11.00
CA GLU A 83 -5.20 0.31 12.39
C GLU A 83 -5.74 -1.05 12.80
N HIS A 84 -5.18 -1.63 13.86
CA HIS A 84 -5.55 -2.96 14.33
C HIS A 84 -6.89 -2.95 15.06
N ASN A 85 -7.75 -3.92 14.74
CA ASN A 85 -8.98 -4.17 15.48
C ASN A 85 -8.85 -5.48 16.30
N PRO A 86 -8.90 -5.42 17.65
CA PRO A 86 -8.71 -6.60 18.49
C PRO A 86 -9.90 -7.57 18.51
N THR A 87 -11.05 -7.21 17.93
CA THR A 87 -12.28 -8.02 17.96
C THR A 87 -12.57 -8.75 16.65
N ARG A 88 -11.82 -8.48 15.57
CA ARG A 88 -12.04 -9.14 14.27
C ARG A 88 -10.74 -9.37 13.50
N GLN A 89 -10.76 -10.36 12.62
CA GLN A 89 -9.67 -10.59 11.67
C GLN A 89 -9.72 -9.52 10.56
N ALA A 90 -8.56 -9.20 10.00
CA ALA A 90 -8.47 -8.32 8.84
C ALA A 90 -7.73 -9.02 7.70
N THR A 91 -8.26 -8.93 6.49
CA THR A 91 -7.59 -9.40 5.28
C THR A 91 -7.05 -8.18 4.55
N LEU A 92 -5.74 -8.16 4.31
CA LEU A 92 -5.03 -6.98 3.83
C LEU A 92 -4.34 -7.27 2.50
N ARG A 93 -4.45 -6.32 1.58
CA ARG A 93 -3.57 -6.19 0.42
C ARG A 93 -2.52 -5.11 0.73
N ILE A 94 -1.24 -5.46 0.64
CA ILE A 94 -0.12 -4.67 1.15
C ILE A 94 0.90 -4.46 0.04
N LYS A 95 1.49 -3.26 -0.01
CA LYS A 95 2.70 -2.96 -0.77
C LYS A 95 3.91 -3.24 0.11
N SER A 96 4.77 -4.16 -0.32
CA SER A 96 6.00 -4.54 0.36
C SER A 96 7.19 -3.92 -0.35
N TYR A 97 7.88 -3.01 0.33
CA TYR A 97 9.08 -2.35 -0.19
C TYR A 97 10.33 -2.91 0.47
N SER A 98 11.35 -3.22 -0.32
CA SER A 98 12.69 -3.50 0.20
C SER A 98 13.36 -2.19 0.64
N VAL A 99 13.88 -2.15 1.86
CA VAL A 99 14.64 -1.01 2.39
C VAL A 99 16.12 -1.29 2.18
N LYS A 100 16.80 -0.46 1.39
CA LYS A 100 18.24 -0.60 1.15
C LYS A 100 19.02 -0.04 2.35
N ASN A 101 19.95 -0.82 2.88
CA ASN A 101 20.81 -0.46 4.02
C ASN A 101 20.01 0.02 5.25
N PRO A 102 19.09 -0.80 5.80
CA PRO A 102 18.36 -0.42 7.00
C PRO A 102 19.35 -0.22 8.16
N PRO A 103 19.03 0.65 9.14
CA PRO A 103 19.73 0.67 10.43
C PRO A 103 19.79 -0.74 11.04
N ALA A 104 20.81 -1.02 11.84
CA ALA A 104 21.07 -2.36 12.38
C ALA A 104 19.85 -2.99 13.09
N ASP A 105 19.06 -2.16 13.79
CA ASP A 105 17.89 -2.61 14.57
C ASP A 105 16.54 -2.38 13.86
N SER A 106 16.55 -2.16 12.54
CA SER A 106 15.36 -1.91 11.75
C SER A 106 15.09 -3.00 10.72
N SER A 107 13.84 -3.08 10.24
CA SER A 107 13.45 -4.05 9.23
C SER A 107 14.03 -3.71 7.86
N SER A 108 14.45 -4.74 7.12
CA SER A 108 14.77 -4.63 5.69
C SER A 108 13.52 -4.51 4.80
N VAL A 109 12.32 -4.52 5.40
CA VAL A 109 11.04 -4.44 4.69
C VAL A 109 10.17 -3.35 5.30
N ARG A 110 9.48 -2.62 4.44
CA ARG A 110 8.47 -1.62 4.81
C ARG A 110 7.12 -2.00 4.21
N TYR A 111 6.10 -2.11 5.05
CA TYR A 111 4.75 -2.48 4.63
C TYR A 111 3.84 -1.26 4.62
N VAL A 112 3.12 -1.07 3.51
CA VAL A 112 2.10 -0.03 3.38
C VAL A 112 0.77 -0.69 3.02
N LEU A 113 -0.27 -0.40 3.78
CA LEU A 113 -1.62 -0.84 3.45
C LEU A 113 -2.04 -0.25 2.11
N GLU A 114 -2.42 -1.11 1.17
CA GLU A 114 -3.11 -0.65 -0.04
C GLU A 114 -4.61 -0.62 0.19
N LYS A 115 -5.17 -1.71 0.73
CA LYS A 115 -6.58 -1.79 1.16
C LYS A 115 -6.86 -3.01 2.04
N GLN A 116 -7.93 -2.91 2.83
CA GLN A 116 -8.58 -4.08 3.44
C GLN A 116 -9.52 -4.71 2.40
N ILE A 117 -9.53 -6.03 2.31
CA ILE A 117 -10.31 -6.80 1.32
C ILE A 117 -11.25 -7.81 1.98
#